data_AF-A0A1G7T643-F1
#
_entry.id   AF-A0A1G7T643-F1
#
_cell.length_a   1.000
_cell.length_b   1.000
_cell.length_c   1.000
_cell.angle_alpha   90.00
_cell.angle_beta   90.00
_cell.angle_gamma   90.00
#
_symmetry.space_group_name_H-M   'P 1'
#
loop_
_entity.id
_entity.type
_entity.pdbx_description
1 polymer ?
#
loop_
_entity_poly.entity_id
_entity_poly.type
_entity_poly.pdbx_seq_one_letter_code
_entity_poly.pdbx_strand_id
1 'polypeptide(L)' 'MIGSSFGGAVRYVMQKEQAIVLHGKGVRTQDLKSAIHDFNAQRQMNPELGKAVGHLVLSWRAFDRNKLSQKIMVDRAADI' A
#
# COMPACT_ATOMS: atom_id res chain seq x y z
N MET A 1 0.72 8.32 15.35
CA MET A 1 -0.54 7.84 14.74
C MET A 1 -0.20 7.21 13.39
N ILE A 2 -0.35 5.89 13.26
CA ILE A 2 -0.17 5.19 11.97
C ILE A 2 -1.42 5.46 11.12
N GLY A 3 -1.25 5.82 9.85
CA GLY A 3 -2.37 6.01 8.92
C GLY A 3 -2.95 7.43 8.80
N SER A 4 -2.39 8.44 9.47
CA SER A 4 -2.80 9.85 9.28
C SER A 4 -2.00 10.62 8.23
N SER A 5 -0.95 10.00 7.67
CA SER A 5 -0.15 10.55 6.58
C SER A 5 0.33 9.44 5.65
N PHE A 6 0.60 9.76 4.38
CA PHE A 6 1.21 8.83 3.44
C PHE A 6 2.59 8.38 3.93
N GLY A 7 3.34 9.25 4.61
CA GLY A 7 4.61 8.89 5.24
C GLY A 7 4.46 7.74 6.24
N GLY A 8 3.46 7.84 7.12
CA GLY A 8 3.17 6.78 8.09
C GLY A 8 2.66 5.49 7.43
N ALA A 9 1.73 5.62 6.47
CA ALA A 9 1.15 4.47 5.78
C ALA A 9 2.19 3.70 4.96
N VAL A 10 3.02 4.40 4.17
CA VAL A 10 4.06 3.78 3.34
C VAL A 10 5.11 3.08 4.20
N ARG A 11 5.61 3.73 5.27
CA ARG A 11 6.58 3.10 6.18
C ARG A 11 6.01 1.86 6.86
N TYR A 12 4.74 1.92 7.29
CA TYR A 12 4.07 0.78 7.91
C TYR A 12 4.05 -0.46 7.00
N VAL A 13 3.82 -0.27 5.70
CA VAL A 13 3.74 -1.39 4.74
C VAL A 13 5.12 -1.83 4.27
N MET A 14 5.99 -0.89 3.88
CA MET A 14 7.25 -1.18 3.19
C MET A 14 8.46 -1.43 4.12
N GLN A 15 8.41 -1.08 5.40
CA GLN A 15 9.52 -1.30 6.35
C GLN A 15 9.38 -2.57 7.20
N LYS A 16 8.49 -3.49 6.84
CA LYS A 16 8.41 -4.80 7.50
C LYS A 16 9.49 -5.72 6.91
N GLU A 17 10.29 -6.36 7.75
CA GLU A 17 11.49 -7.14 7.33
C GLU A 17 11.20 -8.18 6.24
N GLN A 18 10.03 -8.83 6.28
CA GLN A 18 9.66 -9.89 5.33
C GLN A 18 8.64 -9.42 4.30
N ALA A 19 8.36 -8.12 4.20
CA ALA A 19 7.42 -7.60 3.23
C ALA A 19 8.09 -7.35 1.87
N ILE A 20 7.35 -7.69 0.83
CA ILE A 20 7.70 -7.36 -0.55
C ILE A 20 6.54 -6.59 -1.17
N VAL A 21 6.85 -5.56 -1.95
CA VAL A 21 5.83 -4.86 -2.73
C VAL A 21 5.56 -5.66 -4.00
N LEU A 22 4.33 -6.17 -4.14
CA LEU A 22 3.93 -6.98 -5.31
C LEU A 22 3.44 -6.11 -6.46
N HIS A 23 2.80 -4.97 -6.17
CA HIS A 23 2.20 -4.11 -7.17
C HIS A 23 2.09 -2.67 -6.66
N GLY A 24 2.23 -1.70 -7.58
CA GLY A 24 1.98 -0.28 -7.34
C GLY A 24 1.42 0.36 -8.61
N LYS A 25 0.34 1.12 -8.47
CA LYS A 25 -0.32 1.81 -9.59
C LYS A 25 -0.20 3.32 -9.41
N GLY A 26 0.40 3.98 -10.38
CA GLY A 26 0.57 5.45 -10.37
C GLY A 26 1.54 5.98 -9.31
N VAL A 27 2.28 5.11 -8.63
CA VAL A 27 3.29 5.47 -7.63
C VAL A 27 4.55 4.62 -7.81
N ARG A 28 5.71 5.22 -7.57
CA ARG A 28 7.00 4.54 -7.54
C ARG A 28 7.16 3.78 -6.23
N THR A 29 7.46 2.49 -6.33
CA THR A 29 7.54 1.59 -5.16
C THR A 29 8.96 1.07 -4.90
N GLN A 30 9.96 1.58 -5.62
CA GLN A 30 11.36 1.15 -5.47
C GLN A 30 11.95 1.59 -4.13
N ASP A 31 11.47 2.70 -3.58
CA ASP A 31 11.94 3.23 -2.30
C ASP A 31 10.85 4.05 -1.60
N LEU A 32 11.00 4.20 -0.28
CA LEU A 32 10.05 4.92 0.58
C LEU A 32 9.87 6.38 0.18
N LYS A 33 10.97 7.07 -0.19
CA LYS A 33 10.95 8.51 -0.43
C LYS A 33 10.16 8.81 -1.70
N SER A 34 10.39 8.04 -2.76
CA SER A 34 9.65 8.16 -4.02
C SER A 34 8.17 7.86 -3.84
N ALA A 35 7.81 6.77 -3.15
CA ALA A 35 6.41 6.42 -2.87
C ALA A 35 5.69 7.53 -2.09
N ILE A 36 6.31 8.03 -1.01
CA ILE A 36 5.74 9.11 -0.19
C ILE A 36 5.59 10.39 -1.00
N HIS A 37 6.55 10.71 -1.86
CA HIS A 37 6.48 11.89 -2.71
C HIS A 37 5.31 11.79 -3.69
N ASP A 38 5.17 10.67 -4.39
CA ASP A 38 4.13 10.48 -5.42
C ASP A 38 2.72 10.57 -4.82
N PHE A 39 2.49 9.93 -3.67
CA PHE A 39 1.20 10.04 -2.99
C PHE A 39 0.88 11.49 -2.55
N ASN A 40 1.88 12.23 -2.06
CA ASN A 40 1.67 13.62 -1.67
C ASN A 40 1.44 14.54 -2.88
N ALA A 41 2.11 14.30 -4.00
CA ALA A 41 1.86 15.01 -5.25
C ALA A 41 0.40 14.79 -5.71
N GLN A 42 -0.08 13.54 -5.66
CA GLN A 42 -1.48 13.22 -5.96
C GLN A 42 -2.47 13.94 -5.04
N ARG A 43 -2.19 14.00 -3.73
CA ARG A 43 -3.01 14.76 -2.79
C ARG A 43 -3.06 16.25 -3.11
N GLN A 44 -1.92 16.85 -3.47
CA GLN A 44 -1.85 18.28 -3.80
C GLN A 44 -2.67 18.63 -5.05
N MET A 45 -2.83 17.68 -5.97
CA MET A 45 -3.70 17.84 -7.15
C MET A 45 -5.20 17.78 -6.81
N ASN A 46 -5.58 17.35 -5.61
CA ASN A 46 -6.98 17.26 -5.18
C ASN A 46 -7.18 17.92 -3.79
N PRO A 47 -7.10 19.26 -3.70
CA PRO A 47 -7.07 19.99 -2.43
C PRO A 47 -8.35 19.84 -1.60
N GLU A 48 -9.50 19.56 -2.24
CA GLU A 48 -10.79 19.37 -1.56
C GLU A 48 -10.92 17.98 -0.88
N LEU A 49 -9.98 17.07 -1.10
CA LEU A 49 -10.00 15.74 -0.52
C LEU A 49 -9.61 15.78 0.98
N GLY A 50 -10.60 15.84 1.86
CA GLY A 50 -10.38 15.93 3.31
C GLY A 50 -9.60 14.76 3.92
N LYS A 51 -9.92 13.51 3.53
CA LYS A 51 -9.20 12.30 3.97
C LYS A 51 -8.51 11.63 2.78
N ALA A 52 -7.28 12.02 2.51
CA ALA A 52 -6.50 11.49 1.39
C ALA A 52 -5.85 10.12 1.65
N VAL A 53 -5.72 9.71 2.92
CA VAL A 53 -4.96 8.51 3.31
C VAL A 53 -5.88 7.46 3.88
N GLY A 54 -5.78 6.24 3.35
CA GLY A 54 -6.39 5.03 3.88
C GLY A 54 -5.47 3.84 3.67
N HIS A 55 -5.60 2.82 4.52
CA HIS A 55 -4.98 1.51 4.30
C HIS A 55 -6.00 0.43 4.67
N LEU A 56 -6.04 -0.65 3.88
CA LEU A 56 -6.83 -1.84 4.15
C LEU A 56 -5.88 -3.03 4.26
N VAL A 57 -6.21 -3.99 5.13
CA VAL A 57 -5.45 -5.22 5.30
C VAL A 57 -6.31 -6.39 4.85
N LEU A 58 -5.79 -7.18 3.91
CA LEU A 58 -6.32 -8.49 3.58
C LEU A 58 -5.50 -9.53 4.35
N SER A 59 -6.20 -10.38 5.10
CA SER A 59 -5.60 -11.41 5.93
C SER A 59 -6.16 -12.77 5.52
N TRP A 60 -5.29 -13.77 5.49
CA TRP A 60 -5.67 -15.14 5.14
C TRP A 60 -5.38 -16.11 6.28
N ARG A 61 -6.12 -17.23 6.29
CA ARG A 61 -5.85 -18.31 7.24
C ARG A 61 -4.51 -18.96 6.90
N ALA A 62 -3.75 -19.35 7.93
CA ALA A 62 -2.46 -20.00 7.75
C ALA A 62 -2.54 -21.30 6.91
N PHE A 63 -3.67 -22.01 6.97
CA PHE A 63 -3.93 -23.22 6.20
C PHE A 63 -3.99 -22.98 4.68
N ASP A 64 -4.34 -21.77 4.24
CA ASP A 64 -4.45 -21.42 2.82
C ASP A 64 -3.12 -20.96 2.20
N ARG A 65 -2.00 -21.08 2.93
CA ARG A 65 -0.68 -20.62 2.46
C ARG A 65 -0.31 -21.19 1.09
N ASN A 66 -0.59 -22.46 0.84
CA ASN A 66 -0.28 -23.11 -0.44
C ASN A 66 -1.17 -22.63 -1.60
N LYS A 67 -2.29 -21.96 -1.31
CA LYS A 67 -3.18 -21.35 -2.31
C LYS A 67 -2.83 -19.88 -2.60
N LEU A 68 -1.90 -19.28 -1.84
CA LEU A 68 -1.58 -17.86 -1.92
C LEU A 68 -0.32 -17.62 -2.75
N SER A 69 -0.48 -17.64 -4.07
CA SER A 69 0.56 -17.13 -4.97
C SER A 69 0.57 -15.60 -4.97
N GLN A 70 1.69 -15.00 -5.35
CA GLN A 70 1.78 -13.53 -5.52
C GLN A 70 0.71 -13.00 -6.49
N LYS A 71 0.46 -13.73 -7.58
CA LYS A 71 -0.60 -13.39 -8.53
C LYS A 71 -1.96 -13.34 -7.86
N ILE A 72 -2.33 -14.37 -7.09
CA ILE A 72 -3.62 -14.43 -6.39
C ILE A 72 -3.75 -13.28 -5.39
N MET A 73 -2.70 -12.93 -4.66
CA MET A 73 -2.72 -11.81 -3.71
C MET A 73 -2.97 -10.47 -4.43
N VAL A 74 -2.35 -10.24 -5.59
CA VAL A 74 -2.56 -9.03 -6.39
C VAL A 74 -3.97 -9.00 -6.98
N ASP A 75 -4.44 -10.11 -7.56
CA ASP A 75 -5.79 -10.21 -8.15
C ASP A 75 -6.85 -9.90 -7.08
N ARG A 76 -6.74 -10.48 -5.87
CA ARG A 76 -7.69 -10.23 -4.78
C ARG A 76 -7.64 -8.81 -4.23
N ALA A 77 -6.48 -8.16 -4.25
CA ALA A 77 -6.36 -6.76 -3.87
C ALA A 77 -6.94 -5.80 -4.93
N ALA A 78 -7.12 -6.25 -6.17
CA ALA A 78 -7.75 -5.48 -7.23
C ALA A 78 -9.28 -5.63 -7.29
N ASP A 79 -9.82 -6.70 -6.68
CA ASP A 79 -11.26 -7.01 -6.63
C ASP A 79 -12.03 -6.25 -5.52
N ILE A 80 -11.35 -5.50 -4.66
CA ILE A 80 -11.92 -4.79 -3.49
C ILE A 80 -12.30 -3.33 -3.78
#